data_AF-A0A2E1S9X8-F1
#
_entry.id   AF-A0A2E1S9X8-F1
#
_cell.length_a   1.000
_cell.length_b   1.000
_cell.length_c   1.000
_cell.angle_alpha   90.00
_cell.angle_beta   90.00
_cell.angle_gamma   90.00
#
_symmetry.space_group_name_H-M   'P 1'
#
loop_
_entity.id
_entity.type
_entity.pdbx_description
1 polymer ?
#
loop_
_entity_poly.entity_id
_entity_poly.type
_entity_poly.pdbx_seq_one_letter_code
_entity_poly.pdbx_strand_id
1 'polypeptide(L)'
;MKDTNKHPKFFFDNLDNLKREPYRNVIQKNIKKLDENKFMGALRFEIQNFPKNAQDDLTPSEAKPFYLGLGAVFKDSDWWKNSSIHDAMVFFHSAAKLWVPYFTKNYPSFPKKLTQKQKNEMFGLYQICTIYISWNAMREKKLRVLMGIKKGIFLT
;
A
#
# COMPACT_ATOMS: atom_id res chain seq x y z
N MET A 1 6.93 -6.96 -26.94
CA MET A 1 6.22 -5.77 -26.38
C MET A 1 5.92 -6.05 -24.92
N LYS A 2 6.42 -5.24 -23.96
CA LYS A 2 5.96 -5.31 -22.57
C LYS A 2 4.53 -4.76 -22.53
N ASP A 3 3.59 -5.53 -22.00
CA ASP A 3 2.22 -5.08 -21.80
C ASP A 3 2.21 -3.76 -21.01
N THR A 4 1.61 -2.73 -21.60
CA THR A 4 1.48 -1.40 -20.98
C THR A 4 0.43 -1.38 -19.86
N ASN A 5 -0.42 -2.41 -19.77
CA ASN A 5 -1.45 -2.60 -18.74
C ASN A 5 -1.01 -3.55 -17.63
N LYS A 6 0.16 -3.31 -17.03
CA LYS A 6 0.69 -4.14 -15.93
C LYS A 6 -0.23 -4.22 -14.71
N HIS A 7 -1.06 -3.22 -14.47
CA HIS A 7 -1.94 -3.17 -13.30
C HIS A 7 -3.41 -3.13 -13.72
N PRO A 8 -4.30 -3.79 -12.96
CA PRO A 8 -5.63 -4.12 -13.44
C PRO A 8 -6.43 -2.84 -13.73
N LYS A 9 -6.70 -2.60 -15.02
CA LYS A 9 -7.63 -1.55 -15.49
C LYS A 9 -8.92 -1.56 -14.64
N PHE A 10 -9.38 -2.76 -14.31
CA PHE A 10 -10.51 -3.04 -13.42
C PHE A 10 -10.42 -2.37 -12.03
N PHE A 11 -9.24 -2.21 -11.44
CA PHE A 11 -9.11 -1.60 -10.11
C PHE A 11 -9.51 -0.13 -10.12
N PHE A 12 -9.03 0.64 -11.10
CA PHE A 12 -9.39 2.05 -11.24
C PHE A 12 -10.78 2.25 -11.86
N ASP A 13 -11.26 1.30 -12.66
CA ASP A 13 -12.62 1.32 -13.19
C ASP A 13 -13.66 1.00 -12.09
N ASN A 14 -13.24 0.45 -10.95
CA ASN A 14 -14.09 0.03 -9.83
C ASN A 14 -13.97 0.95 -8.58
N LEU A 15 -13.48 2.19 -8.75
CA LEU A 15 -13.19 3.10 -7.64
C LEU A 15 -14.37 3.34 -6.68
N ASP A 16 -15.60 3.38 -7.19
CA ASP A 16 -16.78 3.62 -6.34
C ASP A 16 -17.06 2.46 -5.38
N ASN A 17 -16.76 1.23 -5.77
CA ASN A 17 -16.81 0.09 -4.86
C ASN A 17 -15.64 0.11 -3.87
N LEU A 18 -14.45 0.55 -4.31
CA LEU A 18 -13.28 0.68 -3.43
C LEU A 18 -13.45 1.72 -2.32
N LYS A 19 -14.34 2.72 -2.50
CA LYS A 19 -14.72 3.68 -1.45
C LYS A 19 -15.58 3.06 -0.35
N ARG A 20 -16.16 1.89 -0.58
CA ARG A 20 -17.05 1.21 0.37
C ARG A 20 -16.38 0.00 1.04
N GLU A 21 -15.35 -0.57 0.41
CA GLU A 21 -14.65 -1.74 0.92
C GLU A 21 -13.67 -1.35 2.05
N PRO A 22 -13.83 -1.89 3.27
CA PRO A 22 -12.93 -1.60 4.38
C PRO A 22 -11.50 -2.06 4.11
N TYR A 23 -10.51 -1.17 4.29
CA TYR A 23 -9.13 -1.49 3.94
C TYR A 23 -8.53 -2.62 4.77
N ARG A 24 -8.92 -2.75 6.05
CA ARG A 24 -8.49 -3.87 6.92
C ARG A 24 -8.76 -5.26 6.33
N ASN A 25 -9.78 -5.41 5.47
CA ASN A 25 -10.09 -6.67 4.82
C ASN A 25 -8.99 -7.07 3.82
N VAL A 26 -8.38 -6.08 3.16
CA VAL A 26 -7.24 -6.29 2.25
C VAL A 26 -6.03 -6.80 3.02
N ILE A 27 -5.71 -6.18 4.16
CA ILE A 27 -4.62 -6.61 5.03
C ILE A 27 -4.88 -8.05 5.52
N GLN A 28 -6.10 -8.32 6.01
CA GLN A 28 -6.50 -9.66 6.44
C GLN A 28 -6.35 -10.70 5.32
N LYS A 29 -6.66 -10.36 4.07
CA LYS A 29 -6.50 -11.26 2.93
C LYS A 29 -5.01 -11.53 2.63
N ASN A 30 -4.15 -10.53 2.72
CA ASN A 30 -2.73 -10.67 2.45
C ASN A 30 -2.01 -11.52 3.50
N ILE A 31 -2.23 -11.24 4.78
CA ILE A 31 -1.59 -11.99 5.89
C ILE A 31 -2.03 -13.46 5.96
N LYS A 32 -3.17 -13.82 5.35
CA LYS A 32 -3.62 -15.22 5.22
C LYS A 32 -2.93 -15.98 4.09
N LYS A 33 -2.46 -15.27 3.06
CA LYS A 33 -2.04 -15.88 1.78
C LYS A 33 -0.53 -15.88 1.58
N LEU A 34 0.17 -14.95 2.22
CA LEU A 34 1.58 -14.69 1.97
C LEU A 34 2.40 -15.02 3.22
N ASP A 35 3.52 -15.72 2.99
CA ASP A 35 4.60 -15.87 3.96
C ASP A 35 5.61 -14.72 3.81
N GLU A 36 6.56 -14.63 4.73
CA GLU A 36 7.55 -13.55 4.78
C GLU A 36 8.38 -13.43 3.50
N ASN A 37 8.81 -14.55 2.92
CA ASN A 37 9.59 -14.55 1.68
C ASN A 37 8.77 -14.01 0.51
N LYS A 38 7.49 -14.39 0.42
CA LYS A 38 6.56 -13.86 -0.59
C LYS A 38 6.34 -12.36 -0.42
N PHE A 39 6.23 -11.86 0.81
CA PHE A 39 6.11 -10.42 1.04
C PHE A 39 7.32 -9.64 0.56
N MET A 40 8.53 -10.09 0.89
CA MET A 40 9.77 -9.43 0.46
C MET A 40 9.96 -9.50 -1.06
N GLY A 41 9.65 -10.65 -1.67
CA GLY A 41 9.67 -10.81 -3.13
C GLY A 41 8.69 -9.88 -3.84
N ALA A 42 7.45 -9.78 -3.34
CA ALA A 42 6.43 -8.90 -3.90
C ALA A 42 6.80 -7.41 -3.75
N LEU A 43 7.33 -6.98 -2.59
CA LEU A 43 7.84 -5.62 -2.40
C LEU A 43 8.90 -5.27 -3.44
N ARG A 44 9.94 -6.12 -3.55
CA ARG A 44 11.03 -5.89 -4.51
C ARG A 44 10.51 -5.82 -5.94
N PHE A 45 9.58 -6.70 -6.31
CA PHE A 45 8.96 -6.69 -7.64
C PHE A 45 8.25 -5.35 -7.93
N GLU A 46 7.43 -4.87 -6.99
CA GLU A 46 6.71 -3.60 -7.17
C GLU A 46 7.68 -2.41 -7.27
N ILE A 47 8.69 -2.36 -6.40
CA ILE A 47 9.70 -1.27 -6.40
C ILE A 47 10.47 -1.24 -7.74
N GLN A 48 10.84 -2.40 -8.29
CA GLN A 48 11.56 -2.48 -9.56
C GLN A 48 10.76 -1.96 -10.77
N ASN A 49 9.44 -1.80 -10.65
CA ASN A 49 8.62 -1.19 -11.69
C ASN A 49 8.69 0.35 -11.69
N PHE A 50 9.28 0.97 -10.66
CA PHE A 50 9.49 2.41 -10.60
C PHE A 50 10.80 2.86 -11.25
N PRO A 51 10.92 4.13 -11.66
CA PRO A 51 12.20 4.72 -12.08
C PRO A 51 13.27 4.63 -11.00
N LYS A 52 14.55 4.45 -11.38
CA LYS A 52 15.67 4.25 -10.45
C LYS A 52 15.76 5.30 -9.33
N ASN A 53 15.45 6.55 -9.65
CA ASN A 53 15.46 7.67 -8.70
C ASN A 53 14.31 7.65 -7.68
N ALA A 54 13.34 6.74 -7.80
CA ALA A 54 12.30 6.48 -6.81
C ALA A 54 12.53 5.17 -6.05
N GLN A 55 13.32 4.25 -6.61
CA GLN A 55 13.49 2.90 -6.05
C GLN A 55 14.16 2.92 -4.68
N ASP A 56 15.18 3.78 -4.49
CA ASP A 56 15.84 3.88 -3.20
C ASP A 56 14.86 4.34 -2.12
N ASP A 57 14.19 5.47 -2.30
CA ASP A 57 13.20 5.99 -1.33
C ASP A 57 12.06 5.00 -1.01
N LEU A 58 11.65 4.20 -2.00
CA LEU A 58 10.62 3.17 -1.87
C LEU A 58 11.14 1.82 -1.37
N THR A 59 12.44 1.67 -1.08
CA THR A 59 12.99 0.44 -0.51
C THR A 59 12.77 0.43 1.00
N PRO A 60 12.12 -0.61 1.58
CA PRO A 60 11.85 -0.70 3.02
C PRO A 60 13.09 -0.48 3.88
N SER A 61 13.00 0.49 4.79
CA SER A 61 13.98 0.72 5.84
C SER A 61 13.28 1.46 6.99
N GLU A 62 13.51 1.01 8.22
CA GLU A 62 12.95 1.65 9.42
C GLU A 62 13.47 3.09 9.63
N ALA A 63 14.59 3.45 8.99
CA ALA A 63 15.14 4.80 9.03
C ALA A 63 14.57 5.73 7.95
N LYS A 64 13.81 5.21 6.97
CA LYS A 64 13.34 6.02 5.84
C LYS A 64 12.07 6.80 6.22
N PRO A 65 12.04 8.14 6.00
CA PRO A 65 10.89 8.98 6.35
C PRO A 65 9.56 8.51 5.76
N PHE A 66 9.58 7.93 4.56
CA PHE A 66 8.38 7.37 3.93
C PHE A 66 7.72 6.28 4.79
N TYR A 67 8.51 5.32 5.29
CA TYR A 67 8.02 4.23 6.12
C TYR A 67 7.67 4.67 7.54
N LEU A 68 8.40 5.64 8.09
CA LEU A 68 8.02 6.30 9.35
C LEU A 68 6.66 7.00 9.22
N GLY A 69 6.42 7.69 8.10
CA GLY A 69 5.13 8.30 7.78
C GLY A 69 4.00 7.29 7.64
N LEU A 70 4.26 6.15 6.97
CA LEU A 70 3.31 5.03 6.93
C LEU A 70 3.02 4.49 8.34
N GLY A 71 4.01 4.47 9.23
CA GLY A 71 3.87 4.02 10.61
C GLY A 71 2.81 4.76 11.43
N ALA A 72 2.35 5.94 10.99
CA ALA A 72 1.24 6.65 11.64
C ALA A 72 -0.03 5.79 11.74
N VAL A 73 -0.34 4.97 10.72
CA VAL A 73 -1.54 4.11 10.77
C VAL A 73 -1.43 3.02 11.83
N PHE A 74 -0.23 2.66 12.29
CA PHE A 74 -0.04 1.65 13.33
C PHE A 74 -0.41 2.12 14.74
N LYS A 75 -0.84 3.38 14.89
CA LYS A 75 -1.29 3.96 16.15
C LYS A 75 -2.73 4.47 16.11
N ASP A 76 -3.39 4.35 14.96
CA ASP A 76 -4.68 4.97 14.70
C ASP A 76 -5.79 3.91 14.49
N SER A 77 -6.41 3.48 15.58
CA SER A 77 -7.50 2.50 15.53
C SER A 77 -8.74 3.02 14.81
N ASP A 78 -9.01 4.32 14.88
CA ASP A 78 -10.18 4.92 14.23
C ASP A 78 -10.01 4.96 12.71
N TRP A 79 -8.79 5.23 12.24
CA TRP A 79 -8.46 5.10 10.83
C TRP A 79 -8.70 3.68 10.32
N TRP A 80 -8.27 2.65 11.05
CA TRP A 80 -8.53 1.26 10.63
C TRP A 80 -10.00 0.86 10.64
N LYS A 81 -10.78 1.44 11.55
CA LYS A 81 -12.22 1.18 11.64
C LYS A 81 -12.98 1.79 10.45
N ASN A 82 -12.55 2.97 10.00
CA ASN A 82 -13.32 3.80 9.07
C ASN A 82 -12.72 3.90 7.66
N SER A 83 -11.46 3.53 7.46
CA SER A 83 -10.80 3.65 6.15
C SER A 83 -11.30 2.63 5.13
N SER A 84 -11.64 3.15 3.96
CA SER A 84 -11.84 2.36 2.75
C SER A 84 -10.51 2.12 2.01
N ILE A 85 -10.53 1.24 1.00
CA ILE A 85 -9.38 1.09 0.08
C ILE A 85 -9.01 2.43 -0.57
N HIS A 86 -10.00 3.24 -0.93
CA HIS A 86 -9.76 4.56 -1.50
C HIS A 86 -9.05 5.50 -0.51
N ASP A 87 -9.46 5.52 0.76
CA ASP A 87 -8.82 6.36 1.78
C ASP A 87 -7.38 5.95 2.03
N ALA A 88 -7.10 4.63 2.01
CA ALA A 88 -5.73 4.12 2.07
C ALA A 88 -4.88 4.60 0.88
N MET A 89 -5.42 4.58 -0.34
CA MET A 89 -4.71 5.12 -1.51
C MET A 89 -4.39 6.61 -1.38
N VAL A 90 -5.33 7.41 -0.89
CA VAL A 90 -5.14 8.86 -0.69
C VAL A 90 -4.08 9.10 0.40
N PHE A 91 -4.13 8.35 1.49
CA PHE A 91 -3.13 8.42 2.55
C PHE A 91 -1.73 8.03 2.04
N PHE A 92 -1.59 6.91 1.31
CA PHE A 92 -0.31 6.48 0.76
C PHE A 92 0.26 7.46 -0.26
N HIS A 93 -0.60 8.01 -1.12
CA HIS A 93 -0.21 9.09 -2.03
C HIS A 93 0.33 10.30 -1.28
N SER A 94 -0.35 10.70 -0.21
CA SER A 94 0.07 11.83 0.63
C SER A 94 1.41 11.55 1.28
N ALA A 95 1.59 10.38 1.92
CA ALA A 95 2.86 9.99 2.52
C ALA A 95 4.01 9.97 1.49
N ALA A 96 3.77 9.41 0.31
CA ALA A 96 4.77 9.40 -0.76
C ALA A 96 5.09 10.80 -1.27
N LYS A 97 4.09 11.68 -1.43
CA LYS A 97 4.31 13.07 -1.84
C LYS A 97 5.17 13.85 -0.84
N LEU A 98 5.05 13.58 0.45
CA LEU A 98 5.87 14.25 1.48
C LEU A 98 7.33 13.77 1.46
N TRP A 99 7.56 12.46 1.24
CA TRP A 99 8.84 11.84 1.57
C TRP A 99 9.58 11.20 0.41
N VAL A 100 8.95 11.10 -0.76
CA VAL A 100 9.55 10.52 -1.96
C VAL A 100 9.56 11.59 -3.05
N PRO A 101 10.71 12.23 -3.35
CA PRO A 101 10.82 13.35 -4.30
C PRO A 101 10.20 13.05 -5.67
N TYR A 102 10.26 11.80 -6.12
CA TYR A 102 9.60 11.35 -7.34
C TYR A 102 8.08 11.65 -7.33
N PHE A 103 7.39 11.36 -6.22
CA PHE A 103 5.96 11.63 -6.09
C PHE A 103 5.66 13.10 -5.85
N THR A 104 6.52 13.82 -5.12
CA THR A 104 6.39 15.28 -4.96
C THR A 104 6.36 15.98 -6.32
N LYS A 105 7.27 15.61 -7.23
CA LYS A 105 7.42 16.23 -8.55
C LYS A 105 6.35 15.78 -9.55
N ASN A 106 6.06 14.49 -9.60
CA ASN A 106 5.21 13.93 -10.67
C ASN A 106 3.73 13.78 -10.27
N TYR A 107 3.42 13.82 -8.97
CA TYR A 107 2.08 13.59 -8.42
C TYR A 107 1.72 14.61 -7.33
N PRO A 108 1.72 15.93 -7.64
CA PRO A 108 1.52 16.99 -6.64
C PRO A 108 0.12 16.98 -6.00
N SER A 109 -0.86 16.33 -6.63
CA SER A 109 -2.20 16.10 -6.12
C SER A 109 -2.69 14.72 -6.57
N PHE A 110 -3.63 14.11 -5.83
CA PHE A 110 -4.26 12.88 -6.27
C PHE A 110 -4.95 13.11 -7.62
N PRO A 111 -4.54 12.46 -8.72
CA PRO A 111 -4.98 12.87 -10.05
C PRO A 111 -6.46 12.59 -10.28
N LYS A 112 -7.22 13.60 -10.76
CA LYS A 112 -8.64 13.45 -11.13
C LYS A 112 -8.84 12.50 -12.33
N LYS A 113 -7.86 12.46 -13.24
CA LYS A 113 -7.78 11.53 -14.37
C LYS A 113 -6.35 10.99 -14.45
N LEU A 114 -6.21 9.67 -14.44
CA LEU A 114 -4.92 8.99 -14.49
C LEU A 114 -4.65 8.47 -15.90
N THR A 115 -3.50 8.82 -16.48
CA THR A 115 -2.95 8.08 -17.63
C THR A 115 -2.64 6.63 -17.23
N GLN A 116 -2.48 5.72 -18.19
CA GLN A 116 -2.17 4.32 -17.86
C GLN A 116 -0.86 4.17 -17.06
N LYS A 117 0.16 4.98 -17.38
CA LYS A 117 1.40 5.04 -16.59
C LYS A 117 1.12 5.45 -15.14
N GLN A 118 0.32 6.49 -14.93
CA GLN A 118 -0.02 6.95 -13.59
C GLN A 118 -0.88 5.93 -12.83
N LYS A 119 -1.81 5.24 -13.51
CA LYS A 119 -2.55 4.11 -12.91
C LYS A 119 -1.59 3.04 -12.40
N ASN A 120 -0.62 2.66 -13.23
CA ASN A 120 0.37 1.66 -12.88
C ASN A 120 1.19 2.07 -11.65
N GLU A 121 1.72 3.30 -11.63
CA GLU A 121 2.54 3.79 -10.52
C GLU A 121 1.73 4.01 -9.24
N MET A 122 0.49 4.48 -9.33
CA MET A 122 -0.39 4.63 -8.15
C MET A 122 -0.77 3.27 -7.56
N PHE A 123 -1.03 2.27 -8.40
CA PHE A 123 -1.30 0.92 -7.94
C PHE A 123 -0.05 0.27 -7.35
N GLY A 124 1.12 0.44 -7.97
CA GLY A 124 2.40 -0.04 -7.42
C GLY A 124 2.68 0.55 -6.04
N LEU A 125 2.46 1.86 -5.87
CA LEU A 125 2.57 2.52 -4.56
C LEU A 125 1.61 1.91 -3.54
N TYR A 126 0.35 1.74 -3.93
CA TYR A 126 -0.66 1.08 -3.09
C TYR A 126 -0.24 -0.34 -2.69
N GLN A 127 0.31 -1.13 -3.61
CA GLN A 127 0.80 -2.48 -3.32
C GLN A 127 1.99 -2.45 -2.36
N ILE A 128 2.98 -1.58 -2.58
CA ILE A 128 4.15 -1.44 -1.69
C ILE A 128 3.69 -1.17 -0.25
N CYS A 129 2.83 -0.18 -0.05
CA CYS A 129 2.31 0.15 1.28
C CYS A 129 1.49 -1.01 1.87
N THR A 130 0.61 -1.61 1.08
CA THR A 130 -0.25 -2.71 1.52
C THR A 130 0.57 -3.92 1.95
N ILE A 131 1.60 -4.27 1.18
CA ILE A 131 2.49 -5.38 1.49
C ILE A 131 3.29 -5.07 2.75
N TYR A 132 3.90 -3.89 2.85
CA TYR A 132 4.67 -3.49 4.02
C TYR A 132 3.82 -3.53 5.30
N ILE A 133 2.60 -2.98 5.25
CA ILE A 133 1.66 -3.02 6.38
C ILE A 133 1.25 -4.45 6.70
N SER A 134 0.97 -5.28 5.69
CA SER A 134 0.61 -6.69 5.89
C SER A 134 1.75 -7.48 6.53
N TRP A 135 2.99 -7.25 6.12
CA TRP A 135 4.16 -7.89 6.72
C TRP A 135 4.32 -7.52 8.19
N ASN A 136 4.18 -6.23 8.54
CA ASN A 136 4.18 -5.79 9.95
C ASN A 136 3.02 -6.40 10.74
N ALA A 137 1.80 -6.41 10.16
CA ALA A 137 0.64 -7.03 10.79
C ALA A 137 0.80 -8.54 10.99
N MET A 138 1.49 -9.25 10.08
CA MET A 138 1.81 -10.67 10.23
C MET A 138 2.76 -10.89 11.42
N ARG A 139 3.83 -10.09 11.53
CA ARG A 139 4.83 -10.20 12.60
C ARG A 139 4.28 -9.78 13.97
N GLU A 140 3.42 -8.77 14.02
CA GLU A 140 2.99 -8.16 15.28
C GLU A 140 1.50 -8.37 15.58
N LYS A 141 1.22 -9.21 16.59
CA LYS A 141 -0.15 -9.48 17.06
C LYS A 141 -0.89 -8.21 17.50
N LYS A 142 -0.18 -7.25 18.10
CA LYS A 142 -0.74 -5.99 18.59
C LYS A 142 -1.32 -5.16 17.44
N LEU A 143 -0.62 -5.09 16.31
CA LEU A 143 -1.09 -4.40 15.11
C LEU A 143 -2.37 -5.04 14.56
N ARG A 144 -2.47 -6.38 14.56
CA ARG A 144 -3.71 -7.05 14.13
C ARG A 144 -4.91 -6.70 15.00
N VAL A 145 -4.70 -6.61 16.31
CA VAL A 145 -5.76 -6.20 17.25
C VAL A 145 -6.17 -4.75 16.98
N LEU A 146 -5.20 -3.84 16.81
CA LEU A 146 -5.44 -2.44 16.47
C LEU A 146 -6.21 -2.27 15.16
N MET A 147 -5.89 -3.09 14.15
CA MET A 147 -6.57 -3.12 12.85
C MET A 147 -7.98 -3.75 12.90
N GLY A 148 -8.37 -4.35 14.03
CA GLY A 148 -9.63 -5.08 14.16
C GLY A 148 -9.68 -6.42 13.41
N ILE A 149 -8.51 -7.02 13.14
CA ILE A 149 -8.39 -8.32 12.44
C ILE A 149 -8.57 -9.45 13.47
N LYS A 150 -9.58 -10.30 13.29
CA LYS A 150 -10.01 -11.31 14.28
C LYS A 150 -8.95 -12.39 14.55
N LYS A 151 -8.88 -12.83 15.82
CA LYS A 151 -7.90 -13.81 16.35
C LYS A 151 -7.93 -15.20 15.71
N GLY A 152 -9.09 -15.71 15.28
CA GLY A 152 -9.28 -17.10 14.81
C GLY A 152 -8.73 -17.41 13.41
N ILE A 153 -7.74 -16.64 12.94
CA ILE A 153 -7.22 -16.68 11.57
C ILE A 153 -5.78 -17.19 11.50
N PHE A 154 -5.06 -17.17 12.62
CA PHE A 154 -3.71 -17.71 12.74
C PHE A 154 -3.84 -18.98 13.56
N LEU A 155 -3.78 -20.13 12.89
CA LEU A 155 -3.71 -21.42 13.58
C LEU A 155 -2.48 -21.39 14.51
N THR A 156 -2.73 -21.72 15.77
CA THR A 156 -1.75 -22.27 16.72
C THR A 156 -0.97 -23.40 16.09
#